data_AF-A0A6I1NLI9-F1
#
_entry.id   AF-A0A6I1NLI9-F1
#
_cell.length_a   1.000
_cell.length_b   1.000
_cell.length_c   1.000
_cell.angle_alpha   90.00
_cell.angle_beta   90.00
_cell.angle_gamma   90.00
#
_symmetry.space_group_name_H-M   'P 1'
#
loop_
_entity.id
_entity.type
_entity.pdbx_description
1 polymer ?
#
loop_
_entity_poly.entity_id
_entity_poly.type
_entity_poly.pdbx_seq_one_letter_code
_entity_poly.pdbx_strand_id
1 'polypeptide(L)'
;MDNYIRWFQRFIWIGIVMNMVFALPALFAPALLTSVVGLPPVLSDPWLENAGMLLVGISLFYMPSGFNAPRFVIHSWLCVLSRLVAVAFWIYLIDTSNTPTVFVPMLYGDLSMFLILGVTLFMGSTPAHRPWALLVDGWHAWCQGWEARWHRHGFRVGLLITLLVLGFIGYETWYNMLRVVPEEKFTSDEDHFKYAAIGLGIEARIPYYLFAVLPQMCPEKMPKPGGWEAFGFLYENGRDLPIGMAKRQIGYPTVEPNCALCHTGSYRASASDVAKPIATAPANTLQLQAFQWFAYDCASDPKFTTDAVMTAINAKFQLGFFERLYNRYLIIPMAKTALLKQKQAYAWQKLRPAQGPGRTDTFNPTKMVVFGFPDDSTIGTVDLPQIWNQKPRESLYLHWDGNNNDIHERNYAAAMAVGATPQSVLPESFNRVTQWLLGTKPPAWPFALDQARVAQGKPIWDNNCAGCHEFGKADTGQVTTQIDQLGTDPHRLDSFTVGLVQAFHGFKKPPFDFNAYRKTQSYSNTPTDGIWMRAPYLHNGSVPSLWDLLQTPDKRPVVFNTGSDVYDPVKVGFITSGAQVQAPTYFRYDTRLEGNHNSGHLYGTQLTDAEKWALIEFMKTL
;
A
#
# COMPACT_ATOMS: atom_id res chain seq x y z
N MET A 1 14.01 -57.86 18.52
CA MET A 1 13.93 -56.48 18.02
C MET A 1 13.87 -55.55 19.21
N ASP A 2 14.83 -54.62 19.33
CA ASP A 2 14.94 -53.69 20.46
C ASP A 2 13.59 -52.99 20.72
N ASN A 3 13.19 -52.90 22.00
CA ASN A 3 11.96 -52.22 22.41
C ASN A 3 11.95 -50.76 21.97
N TYR A 4 13.10 -50.09 21.98
CA TYR A 4 13.22 -48.69 21.56
C TYR A 4 12.97 -48.50 20.06
N ILE A 5 13.49 -49.40 19.21
CA ILE A 5 13.22 -49.36 17.76
C ILE A 5 11.73 -49.61 17.45
N ARG A 6 11.10 -50.55 18.17
CA ARG A 6 9.65 -50.78 18.00
C ARG A 6 8.83 -49.54 18.37
N TRP A 7 9.21 -48.82 19.41
CA TRP A 7 8.56 -47.56 19.78
C TRP A 7 8.83 -46.45 18.77
N PHE A 8 10.08 -46.30 18.31
CA PHE A 8 10.41 -45.35 17.23
C PHE A 8 9.50 -45.56 16.01
N GLN A 9 9.38 -46.79 15.53
CA GLN A 9 8.54 -47.14 14.38
C GLN A 9 7.06 -46.83 14.60
N ARG A 10 6.54 -47.10 15.80
CA ARG A 10 5.16 -46.73 16.16
C ARG A 10 4.95 -45.23 16.14
N PHE A 11 5.87 -44.46 16.70
CA PHE A 11 5.78 -43.00 16.70
C PHE A 11 5.93 -42.38 15.31
N ILE A 12 6.67 -43.01 14.39
CA ILE A 12 6.66 -42.63 12.97
C ILE A 12 5.24 -42.77 12.39
N TRP A 13 4.55 -43.89 12.64
CA TRP A 13 3.18 -44.08 12.15
C TRP A 13 2.18 -43.14 12.81
N ILE A 14 2.31 -42.88 14.11
CA ILE A 14 1.48 -41.88 14.81
C ILE A 14 1.70 -40.50 14.18
N GLY A 15 2.96 -40.11 13.93
CA GLY A 15 3.29 -38.85 13.27
C GLY A 15 2.75 -38.74 11.85
N ILE A 16 2.74 -39.83 11.08
CA ILE A 16 2.10 -39.89 9.75
C ILE A 16 0.59 -39.65 9.88
N VAL A 17 -0.08 -40.33 10.80
CA VAL A 17 -1.52 -40.14 11.03
C VAL A 17 -1.83 -38.71 11.44
N MET A 18 -1.07 -38.13 12.38
CA MET A 18 -1.23 -36.74 12.80
C MET A 18 -1.03 -35.76 11.63
N ASN A 19 0.00 -35.98 10.81
CA ASN A 19 0.21 -35.17 9.60
C ASN A 19 -1.00 -35.27 8.66
N MET A 20 -1.62 -36.44 8.50
CA MET A 20 -2.80 -36.61 7.62
C MET A 20 -4.05 -35.91 8.16
N VAL A 21 -4.24 -35.89 9.49
CA VAL A 21 -5.34 -35.16 10.14
C VAL A 21 -5.26 -33.66 9.84
N PHE A 22 -4.06 -33.10 9.67
CA PHE A 22 -3.87 -31.71 9.24
C PHE A 22 -3.90 -31.55 7.72
N ALA A 23 -3.17 -32.40 6.99
CA ALA A 23 -2.92 -32.25 5.56
C ALA A 23 -4.17 -32.47 4.70
N LEU A 24 -5.06 -33.40 5.07
CA LEU A 24 -6.27 -33.68 4.29
C LEU A 24 -7.27 -32.51 4.36
N PRO A 25 -7.61 -31.93 5.53
CA PRO A 25 -8.37 -30.69 5.59
C PRO A 25 -7.66 -29.53 4.88
N ALA A 26 -6.34 -29.39 5.03
CA ALA A 26 -5.59 -28.32 4.36
C ALA A 26 -5.68 -28.38 2.83
N LEU A 27 -5.74 -29.58 2.25
CA LEU A 27 -5.76 -29.80 0.80
C LEU A 27 -7.17 -29.75 0.19
N PHE A 28 -8.19 -30.19 0.92
CA PHE A 28 -9.56 -30.34 0.39
C PHE A 28 -10.59 -29.40 1.03
N ALA A 29 -10.28 -28.82 2.18
CA ALA A 29 -11.15 -27.92 2.93
C ALA A 29 -10.36 -26.84 3.71
N PRO A 30 -9.47 -26.06 3.06
CA PRO A 30 -8.59 -25.10 3.74
C PRO A 30 -9.36 -24.05 4.56
N ALA A 31 -10.52 -23.59 4.06
CA ALA A 31 -11.40 -22.65 4.75
C ALA A 31 -11.96 -23.20 6.07
N LEU A 32 -12.22 -24.51 6.15
CA LEU A 32 -12.64 -25.16 7.39
C LEU A 32 -11.48 -25.15 8.39
N LEU A 33 -10.28 -25.47 7.93
CA LEU A 33 -9.09 -25.53 8.78
C LEU A 33 -8.74 -24.14 9.36
N THR A 34 -8.74 -23.09 8.52
CA THR A 34 -8.50 -21.71 8.97
C THR A 34 -9.55 -21.21 9.95
N SER A 35 -10.83 -21.56 9.74
CA SER A 35 -11.90 -21.20 10.68
C SER A 35 -11.73 -21.85 12.07
N VAL A 36 -11.28 -23.11 12.12
CA VAL A 36 -11.06 -23.85 13.37
C VAL A 36 -9.90 -23.27 14.17
N VAL A 37 -8.88 -22.74 13.50
CA VAL A 37 -7.70 -22.13 14.14
C VAL A 37 -7.81 -20.61 14.32
N GLY A 38 -8.98 -20.01 13.98
CA GLY A 38 -9.23 -18.58 14.16
C GLY A 38 -8.50 -17.67 13.18
N LEU A 39 -8.10 -18.18 12.01
CA LEU A 39 -7.53 -17.39 10.93
C LEU A 39 -8.66 -16.83 10.03
N PRO A 40 -8.50 -15.59 9.50
CA PRO A 40 -9.52 -14.99 8.65
C PRO A 40 -9.71 -15.80 7.36
N PRO A 41 -10.96 -15.98 6.89
CA PRO A 41 -11.24 -16.75 5.68
C PRO A 41 -10.70 -16.02 4.44
N VAL A 42 -9.86 -16.68 3.65
CA VAL A 42 -9.40 -16.19 2.35
C VAL A 42 -9.98 -17.08 1.25
N LEU A 43 -10.42 -16.49 0.13
CA LEU A 43 -11.11 -17.18 -0.98
C LEU A 43 -10.28 -18.27 -1.68
N SER A 44 -8.97 -18.30 -1.45
CA SER A 44 -8.08 -19.40 -1.80
C SER A 44 -6.87 -19.35 -0.89
N ASP A 45 -6.48 -20.48 -0.31
CA ASP A 45 -5.23 -20.62 0.44
C ASP A 45 -4.24 -21.53 -0.32
N PRO A 46 -3.68 -21.11 -1.48
CA PRO A 46 -2.70 -21.91 -2.20
C PRO A 46 -1.52 -22.31 -1.32
N TRP A 47 -1.19 -21.49 -0.32
CA TRP A 47 -0.17 -21.81 0.66
C TRP A 47 -0.57 -23.00 1.55
N LEU A 48 -1.80 -23.02 2.07
CA LEU A 48 -2.28 -24.08 2.96
C LEU A 48 -2.47 -25.40 2.18
N GLU A 49 -2.99 -25.31 0.96
CA GLU A 49 -3.08 -26.42 0.03
C GLU A 49 -1.69 -26.98 -0.33
N ASN A 50 -0.71 -26.10 -0.61
CA ASN A 50 0.68 -26.51 -0.84
C ASN A 50 1.32 -27.13 0.40
N ALA A 51 1.05 -26.61 1.59
CA ALA A 51 1.53 -27.17 2.85
C ALA A 51 0.92 -28.57 3.09
N GLY A 52 -0.38 -28.74 2.81
CA GLY A 52 -1.05 -30.03 2.82
C GLY A 52 -0.41 -31.02 1.84
N MET A 53 -0.18 -30.60 0.59
CA MET A 53 0.47 -31.44 -0.44
C MET A 53 1.87 -31.88 -0.02
N LEU A 54 2.68 -30.95 0.50
CA LEU A 54 4.03 -31.24 0.99
C LEU A 54 3.99 -32.21 2.18
N LEU A 55 3.07 -32.04 3.14
CA LEU A 55 2.92 -32.94 4.29
C LEU A 55 2.46 -34.34 3.89
N VAL A 56 1.65 -34.48 2.84
CA VAL A 56 1.33 -35.79 2.23
C VAL A 56 2.60 -36.44 1.68
N GLY A 57 3.37 -35.70 0.88
CA GLY A 57 4.63 -36.19 0.32
C GLY A 57 5.63 -36.61 1.40
N ILE A 58 5.86 -35.77 2.40
CA ILE A 58 6.78 -36.05 3.53
C ILE A 58 6.32 -37.28 4.32
N SER A 59 5.02 -37.42 4.56
CA SER A 59 4.47 -38.58 5.28
C SER A 59 4.69 -39.89 4.54
N LEU A 60 4.59 -39.90 3.20
CA LEU A 60 4.95 -41.06 2.37
C LEU A 60 6.44 -41.39 2.52
N PHE A 61 7.30 -40.37 2.50
CA PHE A 61 8.74 -40.56 2.69
C PHE A 61 9.09 -41.08 4.08
N TYR A 62 8.27 -40.91 5.11
CA TYR A 62 8.54 -41.49 6.44
C TYR A 62 8.27 -42.99 6.55
N MET A 63 7.46 -43.57 5.66
CA MET A 63 7.02 -44.96 5.75
C MET A 63 8.16 -46.00 5.80
N PRO A 64 9.26 -45.89 5.02
CA PRO A 64 10.38 -46.84 5.09
C PRO A 64 10.97 -46.98 6.50
N SER A 65 11.11 -45.86 7.23
CA SER A 65 11.55 -45.87 8.63
C SER A 65 10.50 -46.45 9.57
N GLY A 66 9.22 -46.24 9.29
CA GLY A 66 8.12 -46.88 10.02
C GLY A 66 8.10 -48.41 9.86
N PHE A 67 8.44 -48.94 8.67
CA PHE A 67 8.46 -50.37 8.42
C PHE A 67 9.74 -51.06 8.90
N ASN A 68 10.92 -50.47 8.66
CA ASN A 68 12.20 -51.09 9.02
C ASN A 68 13.31 -50.07 9.25
N ALA A 69 13.27 -49.37 10.40
CA ALA A 69 14.25 -48.35 10.75
C ALA A 69 15.72 -48.86 10.73
N PRO A 70 16.04 -50.08 11.24
CA PRO A 70 17.41 -50.59 11.20
C PRO A 70 17.97 -50.82 9.79
N ARG A 71 17.12 -51.08 8.80
CA ARG A 71 17.55 -51.17 7.38
C ARG A 71 17.86 -49.81 6.80
N PHE A 72 17.17 -48.77 7.26
CA PHE A 72 17.22 -47.41 6.73
C PHE A 72 17.74 -46.43 7.79
N VAL A 73 18.94 -46.70 8.31
CA VAL A 73 19.51 -45.96 9.47
C VAL A 73 19.62 -44.46 9.21
N ILE A 74 20.32 -44.07 8.14
CA ILE A 74 20.53 -42.66 7.79
C ILE A 74 19.18 -41.96 7.55
N HIS A 75 18.31 -42.59 6.78
CA HIS A 75 16.97 -42.09 6.50
C HIS A 75 16.14 -41.90 7.79
N SER A 76 16.23 -42.83 8.75
CA SER A 76 15.53 -42.72 10.03
C SER A 76 16.01 -41.53 10.86
N TRP A 77 17.31 -41.21 10.81
CA TRP A 77 17.83 -39.98 11.41
C TRP A 77 17.43 -38.72 10.65
N LEU A 78 17.29 -38.78 9.32
CA LEU A 78 16.73 -37.66 8.54
C LEU A 78 15.26 -37.38 8.91
N CYS A 79 14.46 -38.40 9.20
CA CYS A 79 13.10 -38.24 9.73
C CYS A 79 13.07 -37.58 11.13
N VAL A 80 14.11 -37.77 11.94
CA VAL A 80 14.26 -37.05 13.22
C VAL A 80 14.66 -35.60 12.97
N LEU A 81 15.66 -35.38 12.10
CA LEU A 81 16.16 -34.04 11.78
C LEU A 81 15.09 -33.14 11.14
N SER A 82 14.23 -33.69 10.28
CA SER A 82 13.13 -32.92 9.68
C SER A 82 12.17 -32.35 10.73
N ARG A 83 11.95 -33.04 11.85
CA ARG A 83 11.15 -32.51 12.97
C ARG A 83 11.85 -31.35 13.67
N LEU A 84 13.16 -31.39 13.80
CA LEU A 84 13.94 -30.25 14.34
C LEU A 84 13.87 -29.03 13.41
N VAL A 85 13.91 -29.24 12.09
CA VAL A 85 13.73 -28.15 11.11
C VAL A 85 12.33 -27.53 11.25
N ALA A 86 11.28 -28.36 11.43
CA ALA A 86 9.93 -27.87 11.67
C ALA A 86 9.84 -27.05 12.98
N VAL A 87 10.51 -27.50 14.06
CA VAL A 87 10.62 -26.71 15.32
C VAL A 87 11.22 -25.33 15.07
N ALA A 88 12.34 -25.26 14.34
CA ALA A 88 12.98 -23.98 14.02
C ALA A 88 12.06 -23.08 13.16
N PHE A 89 11.34 -23.68 12.21
CA PHE A 89 10.36 -22.97 11.40
C PHE A 89 9.21 -22.38 12.23
N TRP A 90 8.67 -23.13 13.20
CA TRP A 90 7.61 -22.62 14.07
C TRP A 90 8.09 -21.51 14.99
N ILE A 91 9.31 -21.59 15.53
CA ILE A 91 9.92 -20.49 16.31
C ILE A 91 10.00 -19.22 15.45
N TYR A 92 10.50 -19.33 14.21
CA TYR A 92 10.54 -18.20 13.28
C TYR A 92 9.15 -17.60 13.03
N LEU A 93 8.12 -18.42 12.81
CA LEU A 93 6.76 -17.91 12.60
C LEU A 93 6.15 -17.26 13.85
N ILE A 94 6.45 -17.76 15.04
CA ILE A 94 6.04 -17.12 16.29
C ILE A 94 6.69 -15.74 16.42
N ASP A 95 7.95 -15.60 16.04
CA ASP A 95 8.66 -14.33 16.16
C ASP A 95 8.31 -13.31 15.06
N THR A 96 7.81 -13.78 13.91
CA THR A 96 7.58 -12.92 12.73
C THR A 96 6.12 -12.69 12.37
N SER A 97 5.20 -13.56 12.80
CA SER A 97 3.77 -13.44 12.50
C SER A 97 3.06 -12.43 13.41
N ASN A 98 1.98 -11.85 12.89
CA ASN A 98 1.05 -11.02 13.66
C ASN A 98 0.08 -11.87 14.53
N THR A 99 0.08 -13.20 14.39
CA THR A 99 -0.77 -14.15 15.14
C THR A 99 0.06 -15.25 15.84
N PRO A 100 1.02 -14.88 16.72
CA PRO A 100 2.02 -15.81 17.25
C PRO A 100 1.43 -16.98 18.05
N THR A 101 0.32 -16.75 18.75
CA THR A 101 -0.34 -17.74 19.62
C THR A 101 -0.88 -18.95 18.84
N VAL A 102 -1.21 -18.77 17.56
CA VAL A 102 -1.75 -19.83 16.70
C VAL A 102 -0.71 -20.92 16.44
N PHE A 103 0.58 -20.58 16.43
CA PHE A 103 1.66 -21.51 16.06
C PHE A 103 2.29 -22.28 17.23
N VAL A 104 2.02 -21.86 18.47
CA VAL A 104 2.56 -22.48 19.68
C VAL A 104 2.18 -23.97 19.81
N PRO A 105 0.94 -24.40 19.52
CA PRO A 105 0.60 -25.83 19.55
C PRO A 105 1.38 -26.67 18.53
N MET A 106 1.63 -26.15 17.33
CA MET A 106 2.42 -26.85 16.32
C MET A 106 3.89 -27.00 16.74
N LEU A 107 4.48 -25.95 17.33
CA LEU A 107 5.81 -25.99 17.92
C LEU A 107 5.94 -27.12 18.94
N TYR A 108 5.01 -27.21 19.91
CA TYR A 108 5.04 -28.27 20.92
C TYR A 108 4.84 -29.67 20.33
N GLY A 109 3.99 -29.79 19.31
CA GLY A 109 3.79 -31.05 18.60
C GLY A 109 5.06 -31.57 17.95
N ASP A 110 5.72 -30.75 17.12
CA ASP A 110 6.94 -31.15 16.42
C ASP A 110 8.14 -31.31 17.37
N LEU A 111 8.24 -30.49 18.42
CA LEU A 111 9.27 -30.64 19.45
C LEU A 111 9.14 -31.95 20.20
N SER A 112 7.92 -32.31 20.59
CA SER A 112 7.64 -33.58 21.28
C SER A 112 8.00 -34.77 20.39
N MET A 113 7.62 -34.71 19.11
CA MET A 113 7.96 -35.76 18.14
C MET A 113 9.48 -35.85 17.90
N PHE A 114 10.18 -34.72 17.76
CA PHE A 114 11.63 -34.69 17.64
C PHE A 114 12.31 -35.39 18.83
N LEU A 115 11.92 -35.05 20.06
CA LEU A 115 12.50 -35.63 21.26
C LEU A 115 12.19 -37.14 21.37
N ILE A 116 10.94 -37.54 21.18
CA ILE A 116 10.54 -38.95 21.27
C ILE A 116 11.24 -39.79 20.21
N LEU A 117 11.21 -39.37 18.95
CA LEU A 117 11.85 -40.09 17.85
C LEU A 117 13.37 -40.11 18.01
N GLY A 118 13.97 -38.97 18.38
CA GLY A 118 15.41 -38.86 18.60
C GLY A 118 15.91 -39.77 19.73
N VAL A 119 15.25 -39.74 20.90
CA VAL A 119 15.63 -40.58 22.05
C VAL A 119 15.43 -42.06 21.75
N THR A 120 14.27 -42.44 21.21
CA THR A 120 13.99 -43.86 20.91
C THR A 120 14.92 -44.41 19.83
N LEU A 121 15.25 -43.64 18.78
CA LEU A 121 16.21 -44.07 17.78
C LEU A 121 17.64 -44.10 18.35
N PHE A 122 18.04 -43.14 19.17
CA PHE A 122 19.37 -43.11 19.79
C PHE A 122 19.63 -44.32 20.69
N MET A 123 18.65 -44.64 21.54
CA MET A 123 18.72 -45.75 22.48
C MET A 123 18.66 -47.10 21.76
N GLY A 124 17.88 -47.20 20.69
CA GLY A 124 17.76 -48.41 19.88
C GLY A 124 18.85 -48.63 18.83
N SER A 125 19.75 -47.66 18.62
CA SER A 125 20.83 -47.73 17.63
C SER A 125 22.16 -48.09 18.29
N THR A 126 22.95 -48.92 17.60
CA THR A 126 24.34 -49.18 17.98
C THR A 126 25.18 -47.90 17.87
N PRO A 127 26.30 -47.77 18.60
CA PRO A 127 27.15 -46.57 18.55
C PRO A 127 27.57 -46.14 17.13
N ALA A 128 27.85 -47.10 16.24
CA ALA A 128 28.20 -46.83 14.84
C ALA A 128 27.04 -46.26 14.01
N HIS A 129 25.79 -46.47 14.43
CA HIS A 129 24.58 -46.00 13.77
C HIS A 129 23.98 -44.73 14.42
N ARG A 130 24.73 -44.07 15.31
CA ARG A 130 24.33 -42.80 15.92
C ARG A 130 24.74 -41.61 15.04
N PRO A 131 24.07 -40.45 15.17
CA PRO A 131 24.23 -39.32 14.24
C PRO A 131 25.68 -38.88 14.06
N TRP A 132 26.43 -38.77 15.17
CA TRP A 132 27.82 -38.31 15.13
C TRP A 132 28.73 -39.28 14.36
N ALA A 133 28.62 -40.58 14.62
CA ALA A 133 29.41 -41.59 13.91
C ALA A 133 29.09 -41.59 12.41
N LEU A 134 27.79 -41.55 12.06
CA LEU A 134 27.34 -41.49 10.66
C LEU A 134 27.80 -40.22 9.94
N LEU A 135 27.82 -39.07 10.63
CA LEU A 135 28.32 -37.80 10.07
C LEU A 135 29.82 -37.85 9.83
N VAL A 136 30.60 -38.38 10.79
CA VAL A 136 32.06 -38.53 10.65
C VAL A 136 32.39 -39.50 9.52
N ASP A 137 31.75 -40.67 9.49
CA ASP A 137 31.95 -41.68 8.44
C ASP A 137 31.52 -41.14 7.07
N GLY A 138 30.38 -40.46 7.00
CA GLY A 138 29.88 -39.82 5.79
C GLY A 138 30.82 -38.72 5.28
N TRP A 139 31.37 -37.90 6.18
CA TRP A 139 32.34 -36.87 5.85
C TRP A 139 33.64 -37.48 5.32
N HIS A 140 34.18 -38.52 5.97
CA HIS A 140 35.36 -39.22 5.48
C HIS A 140 35.11 -39.85 4.11
N ALA A 141 33.98 -40.52 3.90
CA ALA A 141 33.61 -41.12 2.62
C ALA A 141 33.43 -40.05 1.52
N TRP A 142 32.86 -38.89 1.86
CA TRP A 142 32.74 -37.75 0.94
C TRP A 142 34.11 -37.17 0.58
N CYS A 143 34.98 -36.92 1.55
CA CYS A 143 36.34 -36.43 1.34
C CYS A 143 37.16 -37.38 0.45
N GLN A 144 37.17 -38.68 0.76
CA GLN A 144 37.86 -39.69 -0.04
C GLN A 144 37.28 -39.78 -1.47
N GLY A 145 35.95 -39.74 -1.58
CA GLY A 145 35.27 -39.74 -2.88
C GLY A 145 35.57 -38.47 -3.70
N TRP A 146 35.76 -37.33 -3.04
CA TRP A 146 36.14 -36.08 -3.68
C TRP A 146 37.60 -36.09 -4.12
N GLU A 147 38.51 -36.51 -3.25
CA GLU A 147 39.95 -36.66 -3.54
C GLU A 147 40.17 -37.59 -4.74
N ALA A 148 39.54 -38.77 -4.74
CA ALA A 148 39.63 -39.72 -5.85
C ALA A 148 39.13 -39.16 -7.19
N ARG A 149 38.12 -38.28 -7.17
CA ARG A 149 37.59 -37.62 -8.38
C ARG A 149 38.43 -36.43 -8.78
N TRP A 150 39.00 -35.69 -7.84
CA TRP A 150 39.82 -34.50 -8.07
C TRP A 150 41.05 -34.80 -8.94
N HIS A 151 41.65 -35.98 -8.81
CA HIS A 151 42.77 -36.37 -9.66
C HIS A 151 42.40 -36.46 -11.15
N ARG A 152 41.12 -36.66 -11.50
CA ARG A 152 40.66 -36.74 -12.89
C ARG A 152 40.60 -35.33 -13.52
N HIS A 153 41.32 -35.10 -14.61
CA HIS A 153 41.34 -33.81 -15.32
C HIS A 153 39.93 -33.35 -15.73
N GLY A 154 39.11 -34.25 -16.29
CA GLY A 154 37.74 -33.94 -16.70
C GLY A 154 36.84 -33.50 -15.54
N PHE A 155 37.06 -34.03 -14.33
CA PHE A 155 36.31 -33.59 -13.15
C PHE A 155 36.70 -32.17 -12.73
N ARG A 156 37.99 -31.84 -12.70
CA ARG A 156 38.47 -30.48 -12.39
C ARG A 156 37.93 -29.45 -13.37
N VAL A 157 37.99 -29.76 -14.68
CA VAL A 157 37.44 -28.88 -15.73
C VAL A 157 35.92 -28.75 -15.61
N GLY A 158 35.20 -29.87 -15.44
CA GLY A 158 33.75 -29.85 -15.29
C GLY A 158 33.29 -29.06 -14.06
N LEU A 159 34.00 -29.20 -12.93
CA LEU A 159 33.73 -28.43 -11.72
C LEU A 159 34.00 -26.94 -11.93
N LEU A 160 35.14 -26.58 -12.53
CA LEU A 160 35.46 -25.18 -12.81
C LEU A 160 34.39 -24.54 -13.71
N ILE A 161 33.99 -25.21 -14.79
CA ILE A 161 32.92 -24.75 -15.68
C ILE A 161 31.61 -24.57 -14.90
N THR A 162 31.25 -25.55 -14.06
CA THR A 162 30.03 -25.48 -13.24
C THR A 162 30.07 -24.28 -12.30
N LEU A 163 31.19 -24.04 -11.61
CA LEU A 163 31.36 -22.90 -10.72
C LEU A 163 31.31 -21.56 -11.47
N LEU A 164 31.92 -21.48 -12.65
CA LEU A 164 31.87 -20.28 -13.49
C LEU A 164 30.45 -20.00 -13.98
N VAL A 165 29.71 -21.02 -14.43
CA VAL A 165 28.32 -20.87 -14.86
C VAL A 165 27.42 -20.47 -13.69
N LEU A 166 27.53 -21.12 -12.54
CA LEU A 166 26.76 -20.76 -11.34
C LEU A 166 27.12 -19.36 -10.85
N GLY A 167 28.40 -18.99 -10.85
CA GLY A 167 28.87 -17.65 -10.50
C GLY A 167 28.33 -16.59 -11.46
N PHE A 168 28.32 -16.88 -12.77
CA PHE A 168 27.75 -15.99 -13.78
C PHE A 168 26.24 -15.82 -13.60
N ILE A 169 25.48 -16.90 -13.44
CA ILE A 169 24.03 -16.85 -13.16
C ILE A 169 23.74 -16.09 -11.86
N GLY A 170 24.55 -16.33 -10.83
CA GLY A 170 24.46 -15.63 -9.55
C GLY A 170 24.70 -14.13 -9.70
N TYR A 171 25.73 -13.74 -10.44
CA TYR A 171 26.04 -12.33 -10.75
C TYR A 171 24.92 -11.67 -11.55
N GLU A 172 24.45 -12.30 -12.63
CA GLU A 172 23.35 -11.76 -13.44
C GLU A 172 22.05 -11.64 -12.64
N THR A 173 21.76 -12.62 -11.78
CA THR A 173 20.58 -12.56 -10.91
C THR A 173 20.70 -11.43 -9.90
N TRP A 174 21.86 -11.28 -9.26
CA TRP A 174 22.11 -10.15 -8.37
C TRP A 174 21.99 -8.82 -9.13
N TYR A 175 22.62 -8.70 -10.30
CA TYR A 175 22.66 -7.47 -11.08
C TYR A 175 21.27 -7.02 -11.55
N ASN A 176 20.45 -7.96 -12.05
CA ASN A 176 19.13 -7.68 -12.63
C ASN A 176 17.98 -7.69 -11.61
N MET A 177 18.15 -8.30 -10.43
CA MET A 177 17.04 -8.44 -9.45
C MET A 177 17.32 -7.85 -8.06
N LEU A 178 18.58 -7.76 -7.61
CA LEU A 178 18.92 -7.44 -6.21
C LEU A 178 19.80 -6.20 -6.03
N ARG A 179 20.51 -5.78 -7.07
CA ARG A 179 21.46 -4.66 -7.01
C ARG A 179 20.74 -3.35 -6.72
N VAL A 180 21.02 -2.75 -5.57
CA VAL A 180 20.50 -1.42 -5.22
C VAL A 180 21.32 -0.36 -5.96
N VAL A 181 20.63 0.49 -6.72
CA VAL A 181 21.22 1.67 -7.34
C VAL A 181 20.89 2.88 -6.46
N PRO A 182 21.86 3.73 -6.09
CA PRO A 182 21.60 4.92 -5.29
C PRO A 182 20.53 5.81 -5.91
N GLU A 183 19.68 6.39 -5.06
CA GLU A 183 18.62 7.30 -5.47
C GLU A 183 19.18 8.60 -6.08
N GLU A 184 18.41 9.21 -6.99
CA GLU A 184 18.70 10.54 -7.51
C GLU A 184 18.65 11.56 -6.37
N LYS A 185 19.66 12.44 -6.29
CA LYS A 185 19.73 13.51 -5.30
C LYS A 185 19.23 14.81 -5.91
N PHE A 186 18.17 15.36 -5.34
CA PHE A 186 17.61 16.64 -5.76
C PHE A 186 18.18 17.79 -4.95
N THR A 187 18.53 18.89 -5.62
CA THR A 187 19.02 20.11 -4.96
C THR A 187 17.89 20.85 -4.24
N SER A 188 16.74 21.02 -4.90
CA SER A 188 15.55 21.66 -4.33
C SER A 188 14.74 20.67 -3.48
N ASP A 189 14.20 21.14 -2.35
CA ASP A 189 13.25 20.35 -1.56
C ASP A 189 11.92 20.15 -2.28
N GLU A 190 11.52 21.09 -3.15
CA GLU A 190 10.32 20.94 -3.97
C GLU A 190 10.51 19.86 -5.04
N ASP A 191 11.66 19.81 -5.71
CA ASP A 191 11.96 18.73 -6.66
C ASP A 191 12.07 17.38 -5.94
N HIS A 192 12.68 17.37 -4.75
CA HIS A 192 12.72 16.18 -3.89
C HIS A 192 11.31 15.72 -3.53
N PHE A 193 10.42 16.63 -3.13
CA PHE A 193 9.01 16.33 -2.87
C PHE A 193 8.31 15.75 -4.11
N LYS A 194 8.53 16.34 -5.29
CA LYS A 194 7.87 15.92 -6.53
C LYS A 194 8.35 14.57 -7.06
N TYR A 195 9.64 14.26 -6.95
CA TYR A 195 10.26 13.18 -7.73
C TYR A 195 11.10 12.17 -6.91
N ALA A 196 11.38 12.42 -5.63
CA ALA A 196 12.14 11.48 -4.82
C ALA A 196 11.27 10.31 -4.33
N ALA A 197 11.90 9.14 -4.23
CA ALA A 197 11.32 7.94 -3.66
C ALA A 197 11.12 8.11 -2.15
N ILE A 198 9.99 7.66 -1.62
CA ILE A 198 9.72 7.61 -0.17
C ILE A 198 9.95 6.20 0.40
N GLY A 199 10.01 5.21 -0.47
CA GLY A 199 10.42 3.85 -0.18
C GLY A 199 9.26 2.88 0.00
N LEU A 200 8.63 2.48 -1.10
CA LEU A 200 7.54 1.49 -1.05
C LEU A 200 8.05 0.06 -1.10
N GLY A 201 7.26 -0.91 -0.62
CA GLY A 201 7.54 -2.33 -0.83
C GLY A 201 7.49 -2.70 -2.31
N ILE A 202 8.23 -3.72 -2.74
CA ILE A 202 8.34 -4.08 -4.18
C ILE A 202 6.98 -4.39 -4.82
N GLU A 203 6.03 -4.92 -4.04
CA GLU A 203 4.67 -5.23 -4.49
C GLU A 203 3.83 -3.98 -4.79
N ALA A 204 4.20 -2.83 -4.23
CA ALA A 204 3.54 -1.54 -4.45
C ALA A 204 4.24 -0.68 -5.53
N ARG A 205 5.26 -1.22 -6.20
CA ARG A 205 5.95 -0.56 -7.31
C ARG A 205 5.59 -1.18 -8.65
N ILE A 206 5.67 -0.39 -9.71
CA ILE A 206 5.45 -0.85 -11.08
C ILE A 206 6.80 -0.86 -11.81
N PRO A 207 7.20 -1.93 -12.53
CA PRO A 207 8.38 -1.88 -13.38
C PRO A 207 8.30 -0.70 -14.35
N TYR A 208 9.36 0.10 -14.43
CA TYR A 208 9.36 1.37 -15.19
C TYR A 208 9.03 1.15 -16.67
N TYR A 209 9.60 0.11 -17.29
CA TYR A 209 9.30 -0.20 -18.68
C TYR A 209 7.84 -0.58 -18.90
N LEU A 210 7.23 -1.30 -17.95
CA LEU A 210 5.82 -1.63 -18.00
C LEU A 210 4.96 -0.36 -17.86
N PHE A 211 5.24 0.47 -16.84
CA PHE A 211 4.57 1.76 -16.64
C PHE A 211 4.66 2.63 -17.92
N ALA A 212 5.81 2.66 -18.58
CA ALA A 212 6.01 3.51 -19.75
C ALA A 212 5.23 3.08 -21.01
N VAL A 213 4.71 1.84 -21.07
CA VAL A 213 4.01 1.30 -22.26
C VAL A 213 2.54 0.98 -22.02
N LEU A 214 2.11 0.82 -20.76
CA LEU A 214 0.73 0.46 -20.40
C LEU A 214 -0.35 1.31 -21.12
N PRO A 215 -0.27 2.65 -21.16
CA PRO A 215 -1.29 3.47 -21.84
C PRO A 215 -1.45 3.17 -23.34
N GLN A 216 -0.35 2.83 -24.02
CA GLN A 216 -0.37 2.47 -25.44
C GLN A 216 -0.85 1.04 -25.67
N MET A 217 -0.64 0.14 -24.71
CA MET A 217 -1.05 -1.25 -24.80
C MET A 217 -2.55 -1.46 -24.62
N CYS A 218 -3.19 -0.62 -23.78
CA CYS A 218 -4.59 -0.75 -23.42
C CYS A 218 -5.39 0.56 -23.66
N PRO A 219 -5.28 1.20 -24.84
CA PRO A 219 -5.87 2.51 -25.09
C PRO A 219 -7.40 2.50 -24.93
N GLU A 220 -8.05 1.37 -25.19
CA GLU A 220 -9.50 1.20 -25.06
C GLU A 220 -9.99 1.20 -23.60
N LYS A 221 -9.09 1.05 -22.63
CA LYS A 221 -9.40 1.08 -21.19
C LYS A 221 -9.14 2.45 -20.56
N MET A 222 -8.60 3.39 -21.32
CA MET A 222 -8.31 4.73 -20.86
C MET A 222 -9.60 5.56 -20.79
N PRO A 223 -9.74 6.47 -19.80
CA PRO A 223 -10.92 7.34 -19.73
C PRO A 223 -10.98 8.34 -20.90
N LYS A 224 -9.82 8.73 -21.41
CA LYS A 224 -9.64 9.59 -22.60
C LYS A 224 -8.25 9.35 -23.21
N PRO A 225 -8.02 9.69 -24.49
CA PRO A 225 -6.67 9.71 -25.07
C PRO A 225 -5.75 10.69 -24.33
N GLY A 226 -4.44 10.40 -24.31
CA GLY A 226 -3.43 11.34 -23.79
C GLY A 226 -2.49 10.80 -22.72
N GLY A 227 -2.21 9.49 -22.68
CA GLY A 227 -1.22 8.95 -21.74
C GLY A 227 -1.67 9.07 -20.28
N TRP A 228 -0.73 9.27 -19.36
CA TRP A 228 -1.05 9.29 -17.93
C TRP A 228 -1.87 10.52 -17.52
N GLU A 229 -1.77 11.62 -18.27
CA GLU A 229 -2.55 12.85 -18.11
C GLU A 229 -4.07 12.59 -18.24
N ALA A 230 -4.47 11.50 -18.90
CA ALA A 230 -5.87 11.06 -18.94
C ALA A 230 -6.46 10.80 -17.54
N PHE A 231 -5.62 10.41 -16.58
CA PHE A 231 -5.99 10.20 -15.17
C PHE A 231 -5.68 11.43 -14.29
N GLY A 232 -5.33 12.56 -14.89
CA GLY A 232 -5.04 13.80 -14.16
C GLY A 232 -3.65 13.89 -13.54
N PHE A 233 -2.71 13.04 -13.98
CA PHE A 233 -1.29 13.21 -13.66
C PHE A 233 -0.76 14.51 -14.27
N LEU A 234 0.12 15.19 -13.55
CA LEU A 234 0.73 16.47 -13.95
C LEU A 234 2.18 16.23 -14.39
N TYR A 235 2.61 16.90 -15.45
CA TYR A 235 3.99 16.85 -15.92
C TYR A 235 4.64 18.23 -15.87
N GLU A 236 5.94 18.24 -15.63
CA GLU A 236 6.80 19.40 -15.88
C GLU A 236 7.64 19.15 -17.13
N ASN A 237 7.93 20.22 -17.88
CA ASN A 237 8.69 20.13 -19.12
C ASN A 237 10.04 19.43 -18.91
N GLY A 238 10.33 18.43 -19.74
CA GLY A 238 11.61 17.70 -19.73
C GLY A 238 11.70 16.53 -18.72
N ARG A 239 10.64 16.25 -17.96
CA ARG A 239 10.57 15.06 -17.08
C ARG A 239 9.90 13.89 -17.81
N ASP A 240 10.40 12.68 -17.57
CA ASP A 240 9.88 11.43 -18.16
C ASP A 240 8.77 10.78 -17.32
N LEU A 241 8.68 11.16 -16.05
CA LEU A 241 7.66 10.73 -15.10
C LEU A 241 6.81 11.94 -14.67
N PRO A 242 5.51 11.72 -14.40
CA PRO A 242 4.67 12.78 -13.85
C PRO A 242 5.06 13.11 -12.42
N ILE A 243 4.71 14.32 -11.97
CA ILE A 243 4.82 14.73 -10.57
C ILE A 243 4.11 13.67 -9.70
N GLY A 244 4.79 13.23 -8.64
CA GLY A 244 4.25 12.22 -7.74
C GLY A 244 4.74 10.81 -8.02
N MET A 245 5.45 10.58 -9.13
CA MET A 245 5.96 9.27 -9.53
C MET A 245 7.48 9.26 -9.50
N ALA A 246 8.05 8.57 -8.52
CA ALA A 246 9.48 8.50 -8.29
C ALA A 246 10.10 7.26 -8.92
N LYS A 247 11.30 7.42 -9.50
CA LYS A 247 12.08 6.29 -10.03
C LYS A 247 12.94 5.69 -8.91
N ARG A 248 12.89 4.38 -8.75
CA ARG A 248 13.74 3.62 -7.82
C ARG A 248 14.22 2.34 -8.47
N GLN A 249 15.47 1.95 -8.25
CA GLN A 249 16.04 0.75 -8.88
C GLN A 249 16.69 -0.19 -7.85
N ILE A 250 16.08 -1.37 -7.74
CA ILE A 250 16.61 -2.53 -7.04
C ILE A 250 16.58 -3.68 -8.05
N GLY A 251 17.74 -4.01 -8.61
CA GLY A 251 17.87 -4.84 -9.81
C GLY A 251 17.44 -4.07 -11.06
N TYR A 252 16.13 -3.97 -11.25
CA TYR A 252 15.49 -3.34 -12.42
C TYR A 252 14.81 -2.01 -12.04
N PRO A 253 14.65 -1.07 -12.99
CA PRO A 253 14.02 0.21 -12.71
C PRO A 253 12.52 0.03 -12.43
N THR A 254 12.06 0.65 -11.36
CA THR A 254 10.65 0.69 -10.94
C THR A 254 10.20 2.13 -10.74
N VAL A 255 8.89 2.33 -10.76
CA VAL A 255 8.23 3.58 -10.42
C VAL A 255 7.36 3.34 -9.19
N GLU A 256 7.47 4.23 -8.21
CA GLU A 256 6.64 4.22 -7.01
C GLU A 256 5.97 5.59 -6.81
N PRO A 257 4.70 5.63 -6.39
CA PRO A 257 4.08 6.89 -6.00
C PRO A 257 4.72 7.45 -4.74
N ASN A 258 4.84 8.78 -4.67
CA ASN A 258 5.26 9.51 -3.47
C ASN A 258 4.16 10.50 -3.03
N CYS A 259 4.45 11.31 -2.01
CA CYS A 259 3.50 12.27 -1.43
C CYS A 259 2.91 13.25 -2.46
N ALA A 260 3.70 13.67 -3.46
CA ALA A 260 3.29 14.67 -4.42
C ALA A 260 2.21 14.19 -5.39
N LEU A 261 2.00 12.87 -5.52
CA LEU A 261 0.90 12.33 -6.33
C LEU A 261 -0.44 12.86 -5.84
N CYS A 262 -0.70 12.73 -4.53
CA CYS A 262 -1.96 13.15 -3.92
C CYS A 262 -1.94 14.63 -3.47
N HIS A 263 -0.76 15.21 -3.35
CA HIS A 263 -0.56 16.56 -2.79
C HIS A 263 0.11 17.52 -3.78
N THR A 264 -0.22 17.40 -5.07
CA THR A 264 0.05 18.45 -6.06
C THR A 264 -1.22 18.71 -6.86
N GLY A 265 -1.81 19.88 -6.64
CA GLY A 265 -2.96 20.37 -7.40
C GLY A 265 -2.54 21.14 -8.63
N SER A 266 -3.53 21.55 -9.44
CA SER A 266 -3.29 22.50 -10.51
C SER A 266 -4.48 23.41 -10.73
N TYR A 267 -4.19 24.61 -11.25
CA TYR A 267 -5.23 25.52 -11.73
C TYR A 267 -4.84 26.16 -13.06
N ARG A 268 -5.86 26.66 -13.75
CA ARG A 268 -5.80 27.51 -14.93
C ARG A 268 -6.73 28.69 -14.73
N ALA A 269 -6.27 29.90 -15.07
CA ALA A 269 -7.11 31.10 -15.00
C ALA A 269 -8.14 31.13 -16.14
N SER A 270 -7.81 30.52 -17.28
CA SER A 270 -8.70 30.31 -18.42
C SER A 270 -8.54 28.91 -19.02
N ALA A 271 -9.55 28.43 -19.73
CA ALA A 271 -9.51 27.11 -20.38
C ALA A 271 -8.42 26.97 -21.47
N SER A 272 -7.83 28.07 -21.95
CA SER A 272 -6.72 28.07 -22.91
C SER A 272 -5.34 28.10 -22.27
N ASP A 273 -5.25 28.31 -20.95
CA ASP A 273 -3.95 28.39 -20.27
C ASP A 273 -3.32 27.01 -20.11
N VAL A 274 -2.01 26.99 -19.87
CA VAL A 274 -1.30 25.79 -19.42
C VAL A 274 -1.57 25.59 -17.93
N ALA A 275 -1.87 24.36 -17.52
CA ALA A 275 -2.08 24.00 -16.12
C ALA A 275 -0.85 24.37 -15.29
N LYS A 276 -1.06 25.13 -14.22
CA LYS A 276 0.00 25.49 -13.27
C LYS A 276 -0.01 24.51 -12.10
N PRO A 277 0.98 23.60 -11.98
CA PRO A 277 1.08 22.72 -10.83
C PRO A 277 1.41 23.53 -9.58
N ILE A 278 0.73 23.22 -8.48
CA ILE A 278 0.92 23.80 -7.16
C ILE A 278 1.31 22.68 -6.21
N ALA A 279 2.59 22.61 -5.86
CA ALA A 279 3.08 21.67 -4.86
C ALA A 279 2.34 21.89 -3.53
N THR A 280 2.11 20.81 -2.79
CA THR A 280 1.43 20.76 -1.47
C THR A 280 -0.09 21.05 -1.49
N ALA A 281 -0.66 21.39 -2.64
CA ALA A 281 -2.10 21.53 -2.83
C ALA A 281 -2.80 20.17 -3.01
N PRO A 282 -4.10 20.04 -2.67
CA PRO A 282 -4.94 18.91 -3.06
C PRO A 282 -4.83 18.59 -4.56
N ALA A 283 -4.61 17.33 -4.93
CA ALA A 283 -4.56 16.90 -6.34
C ALA A 283 -5.95 16.84 -6.99
N ASN A 284 -6.58 18.00 -7.20
CA ASN A 284 -7.96 18.18 -7.68
C ASN A 284 -8.32 17.47 -9.01
N THR A 285 -7.33 17.14 -9.84
CA THR A 285 -7.52 16.45 -11.13
C THR A 285 -7.25 14.95 -11.07
N LEU A 286 -6.56 14.45 -10.04
CA LEU A 286 -6.07 13.07 -9.97
C LEU A 286 -7.23 12.07 -9.81
N GLN A 287 -7.31 11.10 -10.71
CA GLN A 287 -8.26 9.99 -10.67
C GLN A 287 -7.58 8.69 -10.23
N LEU A 288 -7.19 8.63 -8.96
CA LEU A 288 -6.39 7.52 -8.42
C LEU A 288 -7.08 6.15 -8.58
N GLN A 289 -8.37 6.07 -8.23
CA GLN A 289 -9.16 4.85 -8.42
C GLN A 289 -9.22 4.42 -9.90
N ALA A 290 -9.39 5.37 -10.82
CA ALA A 290 -9.47 5.05 -12.25
C ALA A 290 -8.12 4.56 -12.80
N PHE A 291 -7.01 5.19 -12.39
CA PHE A 291 -5.66 4.75 -12.73
C PHE A 291 -5.40 3.32 -12.22
N GLN A 292 -5.75 3.04 -10.98
CA GLN A 292 -5.62 1.73 -10.36
C GLN A 292 -6.39 0.66 -11.14
N TRP A 293 -7.67 0.90 -11.42
CA TRP A 293 -8.51 -0.05 -12.16
C TRP A 293 -8.08 -0.20 -13.62
N PHE A 294 -7.55 0.85 -14.25
CA PHE A 294 -6.94 0.73 -15.57
C PHE A 294 -5.78 -0.27 -15.57
N ALA A 295 -4.85 -0.15 -14.62
CA ALA A 295 -3.72 -1.06 -14.52
C ALA A 295 -4.18 -2.52 -14.31
N TYR A 296 -5.18 -2.73 -13.45
CA TYR A 296 -5.77 -4.03 -13.19
C TYR A 296 -6.47 -4.63 -14.41
N ASP A 297 -7.29 -3.83 -15.09
CA ASP A 297 -8.05 -4.29 -16.23
C ASP A 297 -7.14 -4.56 -17.43
N CYS A 298 -6.10 -3.74 -17.61
CA CYS A 298 -5.06 -3.98 -18.60
C CYS A 298 -4.30 -5.29 -18.31
N ALA A 299 -3.84 -5.52 -17.07
CA ALA A 299 -3.14 -6.76 -16.70
C ALA A 299 -4.02 -8.02 -16.79
N SER A 300 -5.34 -7.88 -16.60
CA SER A 300 -6.30 -8.98 -16.73
C SER A 300 -6.78 -9.25 -18.16
N ASP A 301 -6.44 -8.39 -19.11
CA ASP A 301 -6.85 -8.57 -20.50
C ASP A 301 -6.16 -9.80 -21.10
N PRO A 302 -6.88 -10.67 -21.86
CA PRO A 302 -6.26 -11.79 -22.55
C PRO A 302 -5.12 -11.40 -23.50
N LYS A 303 -5.13 -10.17 -24.04
CA LYS A 303 -4.05 -9.63 -24.88
C LYS A 303 -2.80 -9.28 -24.08
N PHE A 304 -2.89 -9.14 -22.76
CA PHE A 304 -1.76 -8.90 -21.87
C PHE A 304 -0.93 -10.17 -21.70
N THR A 305 -0.16 -10.49 -22.75
CA THR A 305 0.82 -11.57 -22.78
C THR A 305 2.22 -10.97 -22.61
N THR A 306 3.14 -11.75 -22.04
CA THR A 306 4.54 -11.35 -21.94
C THR A 306 5.13 -10.95 -23.29
N ASP A 307 4.74 -11.64 -24.37
CA ASP A 307 5.17 -11.31 -25.74
C ASP A 307 4.70 -9.93 -26.20
N ALA A 308 3.42 -9.61 -25.98
CA ALA A 308 2.88 -8.30 -26.32
C ALA A 308 3.55 -7.19 -25.50
N VAL A 309 3.75 -7.41 -24.20
CA VAL A 309 4.42 -6.46 -23.31
C VAL A 309 5.86 -6.23 -23.74
N MET A 310 6.63 -7.29 -23.98
CA MET A 310 8.02 -7.18 -24.43
C MET A 310 8.13 -6.52 -25.81
N THR A 311 7.17 -6.75 -26.71
CA THR A 311 7.11 -6.07 -28.01
C THR A 311 6.93 -4.56 -27.82
N ALA A 312 5.99 -4.15 -26.98
CA ALA A 312 5.78 -2.73 -26.67
C ALA A 312 7.01 -2.10 -25.99
N ILE A 313 7.65 -2.80 -25.05
CA ILE A 313 8.87 -2.35 -24.38
C ILE A 313 10.00 -2.16 -25.39
N ASN A 314 10.26 -3.16 -26.24
CA ASN A 314 11.36 -3.11 -27.21
C ASN A 314 11.15 -2.04 -28.30
N ALA A 315 9.91 -1.60 -28.54
CA ALA A 315 9.62 -0.49 -29.44
C ALA A 315 10.05 0.88 -28.87
N LYS A 316 10.19 0.98 -27.54
CA LYS A 316 10.54 2.23 -26.82
C LYS A 316 11.92 2.20 -26.18
N PHE A 317 12.41 1.02 -25.78
CA PHE A 317 13.64 0.83 -25.02
C PHE A 317 14.56 -0.19 -25.67
N GLN A 318 15.87 0.06 -25.62
CA GLN A 318 16.90 -0.87 -26.07
C GLN A 318 17.46 -1.65 -24.88
N LEU A 319 16.84 -2.80 -24.57
CA LEU A 319 17.29 -3.65 -23.47
C LEU A 319 18.44 -4.59 -23.89
N GLY A 320 19.38 -4.80 -22.97
CA GLY A 320 20.44 -5.81 -23.12
C GLY A 320 19.89 -7.25 -23.17
N PHE A 321 20.72 -8.21 -23.57
CA PHE A 321 20.28 -9.62 -23.71
C PHE A 321 19.74 -10.21 -22.40
N PHE A 322 20.51 -10.13 -21.31
CA PHE A 322 20.10 -10.65 -20.01
C PHE A 322 18.95 -9.84 -19.41
N GLU A 323 19.01 -8.51 -19.48
CA GLU A 323 17.91 -7.65 -19.03
C GLU A 323 16.58 -8.03 -19.70
N ARG A 324 16.59 -8.32 -21.02
CA ARG A 324 15.43 -8.82 -21.76
C ARG A 324 14.96 -10.18 -21.26
N LEU A 325 15.89 -11.08 -20.94
CA LEU A 325 15.58 -12.41 -20.39
C LEU A 325 14.90 -12.29 -19.02
N TYR A 326 15.44 -11.51 -18.09
CA TYR A 326 14.85 -11.26 -16.78
C TYR A 326 13.50 -10.57 -16.89
N ASN A 327 13.36 -9.57 -17.77
CA ASN A 327 12.07 -8.91 -17.99
C ASN A 327 11.01 -9.90 -18.48
N ARG A 328 11.35 -10.70 -19.50
CA ARG A 328 10.44 -11.68 -20.10
C ARG A 328 10.02 -12.79 -19.12
N TYR A 329 10.97 -13.41 -18.44
CA TYR A 329 10.70 -14.65 -17.71
C TYR A 329 10.44 -14.45 -16.21
N LEU A 330 10.80 -13.29 -15.63
CA LEU A 330 10.64 -13.03 -14.21
C LEU A 330 9.82 -11.75 -13.94
N ILE A 331 10.32 -10.58 -14.37
CA ILE A 331 9.78 -9.29 -13.93
C ILE A 331 8.34 -9.06 -14.42
N ILE A 332 8.06 -9.25 -15.72
CA ILE A 332 6.71 -9.04 -16.27
C ILE A 332 5.70 -10.06 -15.73
N PRO A 333 6.00 -11.37 -15.65
CA PRO A 333 5.13 -12.33 -14.96
C PRO A 333 4.86 -11.95 -13.49
N MET A 334 5.88 -11.57 -12.74
CA MET A 334 5.73 -11.13 -11.34
C MET A 334 4.84 -9.90 -11.23
N ALA A 335 5.05 -8.88 -12.09
CA ALA A 335 4.25 -7.67 -12.10
C ALA A 335 2.78 -7.95 -12.46
N LYS A 336 2.54 -8.84 -13.44
CA LYS A 336 1.18 -9.29 -13.79
C LYS A 336 0.51 -9.95 -12.58
N THR A 337 1.19 -10.89 -11.93
CA THR A 337 0.66 -11.56 -10.73
C THR A 337 0.38 -10.58 -9.60
N ALA A 338 1.26 -9.60 -9.36
CA ALA A 338 1.05 -8.58 -8.35
C ALA A 338 -0.19 -7.72 -8.66
N LEU A 339 -0.36 -7.23 -9.90
CA LEU A 339 -1.53 -6.45 -10.31
C LEU A 339 -2.83 -7.25 -10.18
N LEU A 340 -2.83 -8.54 -10.50
CA LEU A 340 -4.02 -9.40 -10.36
C LEU A 340 -4.36 -9.68 -8.90
N LYS A 341 -3.36 -9.86 -8.02
CA LYS A 341 -3.59 -9.97 -6.57
C LYS A 341 -4.17 -8.68 -6.01
N GLN A 342 -3.63 -7.52 -6.40
CA GLN A 342 -4.18 -6.23 -5.99
C GLN A 342 -5.61 -6.02 -6.52
N LYS A 343 -5.91 -6.41 -7.77
CA LYS A 343 -7.28 -6.40 -8.32
C LYS A 343 -8.27 -7.12 -7.42
N GLN A 344 -7.88 -8.30 -6.91
CA GLN A 344 -8.71 -9.06 -5.97
C GLN A 344 -8.82 -8.37 -4.62
N ALA A 345 -7.70 -7.91 -4.05
CA ALA A 345 -7.67 -7.24 -2.74
C ALA A 345 -8.49 -5.94 -2.70
N TYR A 346 -8.61 -5.24 -3.84
CA TYR A 346 -9.35 -3.98 -3.96
C TYR A 346 -10.74 -4.12 -4.60
N ALA A 347 -11.24 -5.35 -4.81
CA ALA A 347 -12.54 -5.59 -5.45
C ALA A 347 -13.71 -4.91 -4.70
N TRP A 348 -13.59 -4.75 -3.36
CA TRP A 348 -14.56 -4.02 -2.52
C TRP A 348 -14.83 -2.60 -3.00
N GLN A 349 -13.88 -1.94 -3.68
CA GLN A 349 -14.08 -0.59 -4.21
C GLN A 349 -15.21 -0.52 -5.25
N LYS A 350 -15.48 -1.62 -5.98
CA LYS A 350 -16.59 -1.69 -6.95
C LYS A 350 -17.96 -1.75 -6.28
N LEU A 351 -18.00 -2.02 -4.98
CA LEU A 351 -19.22 -2.08 -4.16
C LEU A 351 -19.52 -0.75 -3.46
N ARG A 352 -18.72 0.29 -3.70
CA ARG A 352 -18.88 1.64 -3.16
C ARG A 352 -19.07 2.65 -4.29
N PRO A 353 -19.62 3.85 -4.00
CA PRO A 353 -19.60 4.96 -4.94
C PRO A 353 -18.20 5.25 -5.46
N ALA A 354 -18.10 5.59 -6.74
CA ALA A 354 -16.82 5.91 -7.36
C ALA A 354 -16.19 7.16 -6.72
N GLN A 355 -14.89 7.09 -6.44
CA GLN A 355 -14.16 8.16 -5.77
C GLN A 355 -14.03 9.40 -6.66
N GLY A 356 -13.81 9.23 -7.96
CA GLY A 356 -13.64 10.36 -8.88
C GLY A 356 -12.36 11.18 -8.62
N PRO A 357 -12.18 12.30 -9.35
CA PRO A 357 -11.02 13.18 -9.25
C PRO A 357 -10.88 13.82 -7.86
N GLY A 358 -9.64 13.95 -7.38
CA GLY A 358 -9.31 14.69 -6.15
C GLY A 358 -9.61 13.95 -4.85
N ARG A 359 -10.12 12.71 -4.92
CA ARG A 359 -10.62 11.98 -3.76
C ARG A 359 -10.04 10.58 -3.65
N THR A 360 -9.92 10.08 -2.43
CA THR A 360 -9.50 8.71 -2.15
C THR A 360 -10.10 8.14 -0.88
N ASP A 361 -10.18 6.81 -0.77
CA ASP A 361 -10.56 6.13 0.46
C ASP A 361 -9.33 5.99 1.38
N THR A 362 -9.35 6.64 2.54
CA THR A 362 -8.14 6.80 3.36
C THR A 362 -7.81 5.64 4.28
N PHE A 363 -8.81 4.87 4.73
CA PHE A 363 -8.58 3.88 5.80
C PHE A 363 -9.09 2.48 5.48
N ASN A 364 -10.01 2.28 4.53
CA ASN A 364 -10.38 0.94 4.11
C ASN A 364 -9.19 0.15 3.51
N PRO A 365 -8.32 0.75 2.67
CA PRO A 365 -7.09 0.08 2.23
C PRO A 365 -6.23 -0.37 3.42
N THR A 366 -6.01 0.50 4.41
CA THR A 366 -5.22 0.17 5.60
C THR A 366 -5.87 -0.92 6.44
N LYS A 367 -7.19 -0.84 6.69
CA LYS A 367 -7.93 -1.88 7.41
C LYS A 367 -7.79 -3.25 6.73
N MET A 368 -8.11 -3.32 5.44
CA MET A 368 -8.28 -4.59 4.74
C MET A 368 -6.95 -5.15 4.21
N VAL A 369 -6.08 -4.31 3.65
CA VAL A 369 -4.84 -4.73 3.00
C VAL A 369 -3.66 -4.80 3.97
N VAL A 370 -3.56 -3.86 4.91
CA VAL A 370 -2.44 -3.82 5.87
C VAL A 370 -2.75 -4.63 7.12
N PHE A 371 -3.93 -4.43 7.73
CA PHE A 371 -4.29 -5.07 8.99
C PHE A 371 -5.19 -6.32 8.84
N GLY A 372 -5.63 -6.66 7.63
CA GLY A 372 -6.41 -7.88 7.36
C GLY A 372 -7.82 -7.90 7.94
N PHE A 373 -8.43 -6.73 8.18
CA PHE A 373 -9.81 -6.62 8.62
C PHE A 373 -10.76 -7.12 7.52
N PRO A 374 -11.89 -7.74 7.88
CA PRO A 374 -12.94 -8.05 6.91
C PRO A 374 -13.53 -6.77 6.32
N ASP A 375 -14.14 -6.89 5.13
CA ASP A 375 -14.92 -5.78 4.56
C ASP A 375 -16.16 -5.50 5.44
N ASP A 376 -16.16 -4.34 6.10
CA ASP A 376 -17.23 -3.87 6.99
C ASP A 376 -18.25 -2.97 6.29
N SER A 377 -18.22 -2.93 4.95
CA SER A 377 -19.13 -2.12 4.13
C SER A 377 -19.00 -0.59 4.28
N THR A 378 -18.04 -0.10 5.07
CA THR A 378 -17.88 1.35 5.29
C THR A 378 -17.33 2.07 4.06
N ILE A 379 -17.54 3.39 3.99
CA ILE A 379 -17.05 4.28 2.93
C ILE A 379 -16.08 5.29 3.56
N GLY A 380 -14.80 5.22 3.22
CA GLY A 380 -13.77 6.13 3.74
C GLY A 380 -13.35 7.22 2.74
N THR A 381 -14.14 7.46 1.69
CA THR A 381 -13.79 8.36 0.59
C THR A 381 -13.85 9.82 1.03
N VAL A 382 -12.75 10.55 0.83
CA VAL A 382 -12.60 11.97 1.15
C VAL A 382 -11.83 12.71 0.08
N ASP A 383 -11.97 14.03 0.08
CA ASP A 383 -11.10 14.93 -0.64
C ASP A 383 -9.68 14.92 -0.09
N LEU A 384 -8.71 15.01 -0.99
CA LEU A 384 -7.29 15.04 -0.64
C LEU A 384 -6.97 16.34 0.10
N PRO A 385 -6.38 16.31 1.29
CA PRO A 385 -6.12 17.53 2.04
C PRO A 385 -4.89 18.26 1.49
N GLN A 386 -4.81 19.55 1.79
CA GLN A 386 -3.57 20.32 1.63
C GLN A 386 -2.53 19.87 2.68
N ILE A 387 -1.24 20.00 2.37
CA ILE A 387 -0.13 19.66 3.28
C ILE A 387 0.89 20.78 3.47
N TRP A 388 0.61 22.01 3.04
CA TRP A 388 1.41 23.19 3.37
C TRP A 388 1.28 23.54 4.87
N ASN A 389 2.21 24.38 5.31
CA ASN A 389 2.17 25.12 6.56
C ASN A 389 1.91 24.21 7.76
N GLN A 390 2.74 23.17 7.89
CA GLN A 390 2.53 22.13 8.90
C GLN A 390 3.02 22.53 10.29
N LYS A 391 3.93 23.51 10.42
CA LYS A 391 4.45 23.92 11.73
C LYS A 391 3.35 24.32 12.73
N PRO A 392 2.39 25.20 12.41
CA PRO A 392 1.30 25.53 13.34
C PRO A 392 0.29 24.38 13.56
N ARG A 393 0.47 23.24 12.88
CA ARG A 393 -0.41 22.06 13.01
C ARG A 393 0.14 20.99 13.94
N GLU A 394 1.40 21.10 14.37
CA GLU A 394 2.00 20.16 15.32
C GLU A 394 1.23 20.08 16.65
N SER A 395 0.48 21.14 17.02
CA SER A 395 -0.35 21.19 18.24
C SER A 395 -1.83 20.89 18.00
N LEU A 396 -2.21 20.41 16.82
CA LEU A 396 -3.61 20.22 16.41
C LEU A 396 -3.97 18.74 16.24
N TYR A 397 -5.27 18.43 16.23
CA TYR A 397 -5.73 17.14 15.73
C TYR A 397 -5.80 17.15 14.21
N LEU A 398 -5.11 16.18 13.63
CA LEU A 398 -4.83 15.96 12.22
C LEU A 398 -5.84 15.00 11.60
N HIS A 399 -5.79 14.88 10.26
CA HIS A 399 -6.84 14.28 9.42
C HIS A 399 -8.20 14.99 9.53
N TRP A 400 -9.11 14.65 8.62
CA TRP A 400 -10.45 15.21 8.59
C TRP A 400 -11.22 15.01 9.89
N ASP A 401 -11.06 13.85 10.53
CA ASP A 401 -11.74 13.41 11.74
C ASP A 401 -11.00 13.74 13.04
N GLY A 402 -9.84 14.41 12.99
CA GLY A 402 -9.08 14.75 14.20
C GLY A 402 -8.60 13.52 14.98
N ASN A 403 -8.29 12.45 14.25
CA ASN A 403 -8.06 11.11 14.80
C ASN A 403 -6.62 10.84 15.22
N ASN A 404 -5.71 11.80 15.04
CA ASN A 404 -4.30 11.70 15.41
C ASN A 404 -3.76 13.11 15.71
N ASN A 405 -2.85 13.28 16.66
CA ASN A 405 -2.21 14.57 16.99
C ASN A 405 -0.67 14.52 16.95
N ASP A 406 -0.10 13.54 16.26
CA ASP A 406 1.33 13.40 16.06
C ASP A 406 1.65 13.37 14.55
N ILE A 407 2.35 14.40 14.09
CA ILE A 407 2.64 14.56 12.67
C ILE A 407 3.55 13.45 12.12
N HIS A 408 4.46 12.92 12.94
CA HIS A 408 5.36 11.85 12.54
C HIS A 408 4.55 10.56 12.34
N GLU A 409 3.72 10.18 13.31
CA GLU A 409 2.82 9.03 13.20
C GLU A 409 1.89 9.14 11.99
N ARG A 410 1.23 10.29 11.82
CA ARG A 410 0.34 10.56 10.68
C ARG A 410 1.04 10.35 9.35
N ASN A 411 2.25 10.89 9.20
CA ASN A 411 3.00 10.81 7.95
C ASN A 411 3.38 9.34 7.63
N TYR A 412 3.93 8.60 8.59
CA TYR A 412 4.28 7.19 8.37
C TYR A 412 3.06 6.31 8.11
N ALA A 413 1.92 6.58 8.76
CA ALA A 413 0.67 5.87 8.47
C ALA A 413 0.16 6.15 7.05
N ALA A 414 0.29 7.39 6.55
CA ALA A 414 -0.05 7.71 5.17
C ALA A 414 0.89 7.01 4.18
N ALA A 415 2.20 6.94 4.47
CA ALA A 415 3.15 6.18 3.67
C ALA A 415 2.83 4.68 3.68
N MET A 416 2.41 4.13 4.83
CA MET A 416 1.98 2.74 4.96
C MET A 416 0.77 2.43 4.06
N ALA A 417 -0.21 3.34 4.03
CA ALA A 417 -1.43 3.17 3.25
C ALA A 417 -1.17 3.05 1.73
N VAL A 418 -0.09 3.67 1.23
CA VAL A 418 0.33 3.58 -0.18
C VAL A 418 1.34 2.46 -0.45
N GLY A 419 1.76 1.71 0.59
CA GLY A 419 2.58 0.50 0.45
C GLY A 419 4.00 0.60 0.99
N ALA A 420 4.35 1.62 1.78
CA ALA A 420 5.62 1.64 2.51
C ALA A 420 5.60 0.64 3.67
N THR A 421 6.72 -0.03 3.90
CA THR A 421 6.92 -0.93 5.04
C THR A 421 8.08 -0.44 5.90
N PRO A 422 8.20 -0.91 7.16
CA PRO A 422 9.35 -0.58 8.01
C PRO A 422 10.71 -0.88 7.36
N GLN A 423 10.76 -1.87 6.46
CA GLN A 423 11.99 -2.28 5.78
C GLN A 423 12.23 -1.55 4.46
N SER A 424 11.19 -0.99 3.83
CA SER A 424 11.28 -0.40 2.50
C SER A 424 11.43 1.12 2.49
N VAL A 425 10.89 1.77 3.53
CA VAL A 425 10.84 3.23 3.66
C VAL A 425 12.24 3.82 3.65
N LEU A 426 12.36 5.05 3.16
CA LEU A 426 13.61 5.81 3.11
C LEU A 426 13.53 6.98 4.09
N PRO A 427 13.90 6.81 5.39
CA PRO A 427 13.68 7.83 6.41
C PRO A 427 14.35 9.17 6.10
N GLU A 428 15.55 9.18 5.50
CA GLU A 428 16.24 10.43 5.11
C GLU A 428 15.41 11.22 4.08
N SER A 429 14.99 10.54 3.00
CA SER A 429 14.15 11.14 1.95
C SER A 429 12.80 11.60 2.51
N PHE A 430 12.17 10.76 3.33
CA PHE A 430 10.85 11.02 3.91
C PHE A 430 10.86 12.17 4.93
N ASN A 431 11.88 12.22 5.78
CA ASN A 431 12.04 13.27 6.78
C ASN A 431 12.40 14.60 6.13
N ARG A 432 13.17 14.62 5.04
CA ARG A 432 13.45 15.85 4.28
C ARG A 432 12.15 16.51 3.79
N VAL A 433 11.24 15.73 3.20
CA VAL A 433 9.91 16.23 2.80
C VAL A 433 9.15 16.75 4.02
N THR A 434 9.11 15.98 5.11
CA THR A 434 8.40 16.38 6.34
C THR A 434 8.92 17.72 6.89
N GLN A 435 10.24 17.92 6.92
CA GLN A 435 10.85 19.16 7.40
C GLN A 435 10.54 20.36 6.49
N TRP A 436 10.59 20.16 5.18
CA TRP A 436 10.23 21.21 4.22
C TRP A 436 8.77 21.68 4.42
N LEU A 437 7.84 20.73 4.56
CA LEU A 437 6.40 21.02 4.74
C LEU A 437 6.08 21.80 6.02
N LEU A 438 6.94 21.77 7.05
CA LEU A 438 6.76 22.58 8.25
C LEU A 438 6.71 24.07 7.91
N GLY A 439 7.58 24.55 7.01
CA GLY A 439 7.73 25.96 6.66
C GLY A 439 7.10 26.38 5.32
N THR A 440 6.72 25.44 4.46
CA THR A 440 6.13 25.76 3.15
C THR A 440 4.81 26.50 3.30
N LYS A 441 4.69 27.70 2.74
CA LYS A 441 3.47 28.52 2.83
C LYS A 441 2.41 28.10 1.80
N PRO A 442 1.11 28.33 2.07
CA PRO A 442 0.08 28.22 1.04
C PRO A 442 0.37 29.12 -0.17
N PRO A 443 -0.16 28.78 -1.35
CA PRO A 443 -0.06 29.65 -2.51
C PRO A 443 -0.89 30.92 -2.30
N ALA A 444 -0.33 32.08 -2.63
CA ALA A 444 -1.07 33.33 -2.62
C ALA A 444 -2.17 33.33 -3.70
N TRP A 445 -3.27 34.03 -3.42
CA TRP A 445 -4.33 34.28 -4.39
C TRP A 445 -3.77 34.99 -5.63
N PRO A 446 -3.93 34.41 -6.84
CA PRO A 446 -3.26 34.92 -8.03
C PRO A 446 -4.06 35.98 -8.80
N PHE A 447 -5.30 36.28 -8.38
CA PHE A 447 -6.19 37.23 -9.04
C PHE A 447 -6.26 38.57 -8.30
N ALA A 448 -6.92 39.56 -8.90
CA ALA A 448 -7.18 40.83 -8.23
C ALA A 448 -8.09 40.65 -7.01
N LEU A 449 -7.95 41.57 -6.05
CA LEU A 449 -8.77 41.66 -4.83
C LEU A 449 -9.46 43.02 -4.77
N ASP A 450 -10.74 43.03 -4.42
CA ASP A 450 -11.46 44.23 -4.00
C ASP A 450 -11.16 44.55 -2.54
N GLN A 451 -10.21 45.46 -2.32
CA GLN A 451 -9.74 45.82 -0.98
C GLN A 451 -10.85 46.40 -0.08
N ALA A 452 -11.85 47.07 -0.65
CA ALA A 452 -12.97 47.60 0.13
C ALA A 452 -13.84 46.45 0.66
N ARG A 453 -14.10 45.44 -0.17
CA ARG A 453 -14.81 44.22 0.25
C ARG A 453 -13.99 43.36 1.21
N VAL A 454 -12.67 43.25 1.04
CA VAL A 454 -11.78 42.59 2.02
C VAL A 454 -11.95 43.24 3.41
N ALA A 455 -11.92 44.57 3.47
CA ALA A 455 -12.11 45.30 4.73
C ALA A 455 -13.51 45.09 5.35
N GLN A 456 -14.55 44.96 4.52
CA GLN A 456 -15.91 44.63 4.97
C GLN A 456 -16.06 43.17 5.43
N GLY A 457 -15.35 42.24 4.78
CA GLY A 457 -15.41 40.82 5.06
C GLY A 457 -14.66 40.42 6.33
N LYS A 458 -13.59 41.14 6.68
CA LYS A 458 -12.77 40.81 7.85
C LYS A 458 -13.57 40.74 9.16
N PRO A 459 -14.39 41.75 9.54
CA PRO A 459 -15.21 41.64 10.76
C PRO A 459 -16.21 40.49 10.71
N ILE A 460 -16.74 40.15 9.52
CA ILE A 460 -17.64 39.00 9.36
C ILE A 460 -16.89 37.70 9.64
N TRP A 461 -15.68 37.55 9.10
CA TRP A 461 -14.80 36.41 9.38
C TRP A 461 -14.47 36.30 10.87
N ASP A 462 -14.02 37.40 11.47
CA ASP A 462 -13.61 37.45 12.88
C ASP A 462 -14.75 36.99 13.80
N ASN A 463 -15.99 37.39 13.50
CA ASN A 463 -17.17 37.11 14.33
C ASN A 463 -17.81 35.73 14.09
N ASN A 464 -17.68 35.16 12.88
CA ASN A 464 -18.45 33.97 12.50
C ASN A 464 -17.59 32.73 12.20
N CYS A 465 -16.30 32.91 11.88
CA CYS A 465 -15.48 31.84 11.31
C CYS A 465 -14.16 31.65 12.05
N ALA A 466 -13.53 32.75 12.46
CA ALA A 466 -12.19 32.74 13.03
C ALA A 466 -12.06 31.82 14.25
N GLY A 467 -13.07 31.79 15.14
CA GLY A 467 -13.06 30.96 16.35
C GLY A 467 -12.71 29.49 16.10
N CYS A 468 -13.19 28.91 14.99
CA CYS A 468 -12.92 27.52 14.61
C CYS A 468 -11.78 27.36 13.60
N HIS A 469 -11.49 28.37 12.78
CA HIS A 469 -10.64 28.22 11.59
C HIS A 469 -9.35 29.04 11.58
N GLU A 470 -9.17 29.99 12.51
CA GLU A 470 -7.99 30.83 12.59
C GLU A 470 -6.94 30.21 13.52
N PHE A 471 -5.70 30.09 13.05
CA PHE A 471 -4.60 29.59 13.88
C PHE A 471 -4.50 30.34 15.21
N GLY A 472 -4.31 29.58 16.30
CA GLY A 472 -4.19 30.12 17.65
C GLY A 472 -5.52 30.31 18.40
N LYS A 473 -6.67 30.08 17.75
CA LYS A 473 -7.96 30.01 18.47
C LYS A 473 -8.17 28.65 19.11
N ALA A 474 -8.92 28.63 20.22
CA ALA A 474 -9.09 27.45 21.08
C ALA A 474 -9.72 26.25 20.35
N ASP A 475 -10.69 26.50 19.46
CA ASP A 475 -11.43 25.45 18.77
C ASP A 475 -10.74 24.98 17.49
N THR A 476 -9.67 25.66 17.07
CA THR A 476 -8.96 25.34 15.84
C THR A 476 -8.21 24.03 15.96
N GLY A 477 -8.40 23.15 14.98
CA GLY A 477 -7.86 21.79 14.99
C GLY A 477 -8.43 20.89 16.07
N GLN A 478 -9.58 21.25 16.66
CA GLN A 478 -10.30 20.45 17.65
C GLN A 478 -11.56 19.83 17.03
N VAL A 479 -12.10 18.79 17.67
CA VAL A 479 -13.42 18.23 17.36
C VAL A 479 -14.39 18.74 18.42
N THR A 480 -15.14 19.80 18.10
CA THR A 480 -15.94 20.55 19.09
C THR A 480 -17.43 20.27 19.06
N THR A 481 -17.92 19.57 18.04
CA THR A 481 -19.34 19.23 17.87
C THR A 481 -19.54 17.73 17.76
N GLN A 482 -20.78 17.28 17.97
CA GLN A 482 -21.22 15.94 17.55
C GLN A 482 -21.49 15.92 16.03
N ILE A 483 -21.47 14.75 15.40
CA ILE A 483 -21.72 14.62 13.96
C ILE A 483 -23.15 15.01 13.55
N ASP A 484 -24.15 14.79 14.39
CA ASP A 484 -25.54 15.21 14.19
C ASP A 484 -25.69 16.74 14.25
N GLN A 485 -24.94 17.41 15.12
CA GLN A 485 -24.90 18.87 15.20
C GLN A 485 -24.17 19.49 14.01
N LEU A 486 -23.04 18.92 13.58
CA LEU A 486 -22.31 19.39 12.39
C LEU A 486 -23.10 19.14 11.11
N GLY A 487 -23.80 18.00 11.05
CA GLY A 487 -24.74 17.61 9.99
C GLY A 487 -24.11 17.24 8.65
N THR A 488 -22.78 17.17 8.55
CA THR A 488 -22.07 16.72 7.35
C THR A 488 -22.09 15.20 7.22
N ASP A 489 -21.74 14.68 6.04
CA ASP A 489 -21.69 13.23 5.78
C ASP A 489 -20.88 12.44 6.85
N PRO A 490 -21.44 11.39 7.48
CA PRO A 490 -20.75 10.67 8.56
C PRO A 490 -19.85 9.52 8.09
N HIS A 491 -19.89 9.12 6.81
CA HIS A 491 -19.31 7.84 6.37
C HIS A 491 -17.81 7.74 6.61
N ARG A 492 -17.08 8.83 6.30
CA ARG A 492 -15.63 8.86 6.55
C ARG A 492 -15.34 8.70 8.03
N LEU A 493 -16.08 9.36 8.91
CA LEU A 493 -15.95 9.20 10.35
C LEU A 493 -16.16 7.74 10.73
N ASP A 494 -17.23 7.11 10.23
CA ASP A 494 -17.61 5.72 10.56
C ASP A 494 -16.61 4.68 10.06
N SER A 495 -15.93 4.94 8.93
CA SER A 495 -14.89 4.05 8.40
C SER A 495 -13.69 3.88 9.34
N PHE A 496 -13.42 4.87 10.21
CA PHE A 496 -12.35 4.81 11.21
C PHE A 496 -12.90 4.23 12.51
N THR A 497 -12.52 3.00 12.85
CA THR A 497 -13.13 2.24 13.95
C THR A 497 -12.25 2.16 15.19
N VAL A 498 -12.84 1.84 16.34
CA VAL A 498 -12.06 1.56 17.58
C VAL A 498 -11.12 0.36 17.37
N GLY A 499 -11.55 -0.66 16.61
CA GLY A 499 -10.70 -1.79 16.25
C GLY A 499 -9.47 -1.37 15.44
N LEU A 500 -9.62 -0.42 14.51
CA LEU A 500 -8.49 0.14 13.77
C LEU A 500 -7.52 0.91 14.68
N VAL A 501 -8.02 1.68 15.65
CA VAL A 501 -7.17 2.33 16.66
C VAL A 501 -6.33 1.31 17.42
N GLN A 502 -6.95 0.21 17.87
CA GLN A 502 -6.23 -0.88 18.55
C GLN A 502 -5.18 -1.51 17.65
N ALA A 503 -5.47 -1.71 16.36
CA ALA A 503 -4.50 -2.25 15.39
C ALA A 503 -3.29 -1.33 15.20
N PHE A 504 -3.52 -0.01 15.07
CA PHE A 504 -2.43 0.97 15.04
C PHE A 504 -1.59 0.92 16.33
N HIS A 505 -2.23 0.91 17.50
CA HIS A 505 -1.54 0.84 18.79
C HIS A 505 -0.76 -0.46 18.99
N GLY A 506 -1.23 -1.58 18.44
CA GLY A 506 -0.52 -2.86 18.45
C GLY A 506 0.66 -2.93 17.48
N PHE A 507 0.76 -2.02 16.50
CA PHE A 507 1.82 -2.03 15.51
C PHE A 507 3.08 -1.31 16.02
N LYS A 508 4.10 -2.09 16.41
CA LYS A 508 5.35 -1.61 17.00
C LYS A 508 6.58 -2.02 16.19
N LYS A 509 6.77 -1.44 15.00
CA LYS A 509 7.91 -1.74 14.12
C LYS A 509 8.56 -0.45 13.61
N PRO A 510 9.60 0.08 14.30
CA PRO A 510 10.26 1.32 13.91
C PRO A 510 10.65 1.35 12.42
N PRO A 511 10.48 2.50 11.72
CA PRO A 511 10.00 3.79 12.23
C PRO A 511 8.46 3.91 12.36
N PHE A 512 7.72 2.83 12.11
CA PHE A 512 6.25 2.78 12.19
C PHE A 512 5.84 2.35 13.59
N ASP A 513 5.54 3.34 14.43
CA ASP A 513 5.01 3.17 15.77
C ASP A 513 3.90 4.20 15.96
N PHE A 514 2.70 3.74 16.28
CA PHE A 514 1.50 4.57 16.30
C PHE A 514 0.83 4.48 17.69
N ASN A 515 0.73 5.57 18.43
CA ASN A 515 0.14 5.66 19.77
C ASN A 515 -0.84 6.84 19.93
N ALA A 516 -0.82 7.78 19.00
CA ALA A 516 -1.60 9.01 19.04
C ALA A 516 -3.00 8.87 18.40
N TYR A 517 -3.33 7.69 17.84
CA TYR A 517 -4.60 7.49 17.17
C TYR A 517 -5.78 7.37 18.15
N ARG A 518 -6.92 7.96 17.79
CA ARG A 518 -8.15 7.90 18.57
C ARG A 518 -9.39 7.91 17.69
N LYS A 519 -10.46 7.27 18.15
CA LYS A 519 -11.79 7.48 17.58
C LYS A 519 -12.36 8.80 18.12
N THR A 520 -12.92 9.60 17.22
CA THR A 520 -13.60 10.86 17.55
C THR A 520 -15.09 10.76 17.23
N GLN A 521 -15.81 11.81 17.57
CA GLN A 521 -17.26 11.93 17.49
C GLN A 521 -17.74 12.83 16.34
N SER A 522 -16.83 13.49 15.62
CA SER A 522 -17.11 14.34 14.45
C SER A 522 -15.81 14.72 13.73
N TYR A 523 -15.86 15.72 12.85
CA TYR A 523 -14.71 16.25 12.11
C TYR A 523 -13.96 17.35 12.86
N SER A 524 -12.66 17.48 12.57
CA SER A 524 -11.80 18.51 13.13
C SER A 524 -12.03 19.85 12.44
N ASN A 525 -12.03 20.94 13.22
CA ASN A 525 -12.11 22.31 12.70
C ASN A 525 -10.79 22.70 12.00
N THR A 526 -10.67 22.38 10.71
CA THR A 526 -9.40 22.59 9.99
C THR A 526 -9.12 24.09 9.79
N PRO A 527 -7.88 24.57 10.02
CA PRO A 527 -7.47 25.92 9.59
C PRO A 527 -7.73 26.15 8.10
N THR A 528 -7.97 27.40 7.71
CA THR A 528 -8.42 27.79 6.35
C THR A 528 -7.36 28.56 5.54
N ASP A 529 -6.09 28.47 5.93
CA ASP A 529 -4.99 28.99 5.14
C ASP A 529 -4.93 28.37 3.73
N GLY A 530 -4.78 29.22 2.72
CA GLY A 530 -4.81 28.82 1.31
C GLY A 530 -6.16 28.28 0.84
N ILE A 531 -7.27 28.69 1.47
CA ILE A 531 -8.62 28.14 1.23
C ILE A 531 -9.02 28.12 -0.24
N TRP A 532 -8.55 29.09 -1.02
CA TRP A 532 -8.90 29.20 -2.43
C TRP A 532 -8.48 27.97 -3.23
N MET A 533 -7.34 27.34 -2.93
CA MET A 533 -6.83 26.18 -3.66
C MET A 533 -7.27 24.84 -3.02
N ARG A 534 -8.38 24.85 -2.27
CA ARG A 534 -8.93 23.67 -1.56
C ARG A 534 -10.35 23.31 -1.99
N ALA A 535 -10.80 23.82 -3.12
CA ALA A 535 -12.06 23.41 -3.71
C ALA A 535 -11.93 22.01 -4.34
N PRO A 536 -13.00 21.20 -4.35
CA PRO A 536 -14.29 21.42 -3.70
C PRO A 536 -14.21 21.36 -2.16
N TYR A 537 -15.18 21.94 -1.48
CA TYR A 537 -15.21 22.10 -0.03
C TYR A 537 -15.96 20.96 0.70
N LEU A 538 -15.79 20.94 2.02
CA LEU A 538 -16.09 19.85 2.95
C LEU A 538 -15.14 18.64 2.79
N HIS A 539 -15.14 17.74 3.78
CA HIS A 539 -14.21 16.60 3.84
C HIS A 539 -14.34 15.65 2.63
N ASN A 540 -15.48 15.61 1.95
CA ASN A 540 -15.76 14.72 0.83
C ASN A 540 -15.81 15.42 -0.53
N GLY A 541 -15.52 16.74 -0.58
CA GLY A 541 -15.54 17.52 -1.81
C GLY A 541 -16.94 17.70 -2.41
N SER A 542 -17.98 17.69 -1.58
CA SER A 542 -19.38 17.71 -2.01
C SER A 542 -19.96 19.10 -2.30
N VAL A 543 -19.20 20.18 -2.06
CA VAL A 543 -19.64 21.55 -2.29
C VAL A 543 -18.65 22.29 -3.21
N PRO A 544 -19.04 22.70 -4.43
CA PRO A 544 -18.07 23.07 -5.46
C PRO A 544 -17.39 24.44 -5.28
N SER A 545 -17.97 25.38 -4.53
CA SER A 545 -17.44 26.73 -4.37
C SER A 545 -17.69 27.30 -2.96
N LEU A 546 -16.95 28.33 -2.54
CA LEU A 546 -17.23 29.01 -1.26
C LEU A 546 -18.60 29.67 -1.27
N TRP A 547 -19.02 30.18 -2.43
CA TRP A 547 -20.38 30.69 -2.60
C TRP A 547 -21.43 29.63 -2.23
N ASP A 548 -21.29 28.42 -2.77
CA ASP A 548 -22.22 27.33 -2.51
C ASP A 548 -22.13 26.83 -1.06
N LEU A 549 -20.94 26.86 -0.43
CA LEU A 549 -20.77 26.51 0.98
C LEU A 549 -21.57 27.41 1.91
N LEU A 550 -21.62 28.71 1.60
CA LEU A 550 -22.39 29.71 2.34
C LEU A 550 -23.88 29.72 1.95
N GLN A 551 -24.34 28.85 1.05
CA GLN A 551 -25.76 28.64 0.82
C GLN A 551 -26.33 27.60 1.78
N THR A 552 -27.63 27.71 2.04
CA THR A 552 -28.39 26.65 2.72
C THR A 552 -28.35 25.36 1.88
N PRO A 553 -28.35 24.16 2.50
CA PRO A 553 -28.14 22.91 1.77
C PRO A 553 -29.10 22.68 0.58
N ASP A 554 -30.35 23.16 0.67
CA ASP A 554 -31.36 23.08 -0.40
C ASP A 554 -31.00 23.89 -1.67
N LYS A 555 -30.09 24.86 -1.55
CA LYS A 555 -29.58 25.68 -2.66
C LYS A 555 -28.23 25.20 -3.20
N ARG A 556 -27.59 24.23 -2.54
CA ARG A 556 -26.30 23.67 -2.99
C ARG A 556 -26.51 22.80 -4.24
N PRO A 557 -25.57 22.78 -5.19
CA PRO A 557 -25.66 21.88 -6.34
C PRO A 557 -25.76 20.40 -5.91
N VAL A 558 -26.79 19.71 -6.39
CA VAL A 558 -26.99 18.26 -6.14
C VAL A 558 -26.11 17.42 -7.08
N VAL A 559 -25.89 17.93 -8.29
CA VAL A 559 -25.11 17.28 -9.34
C VAL A 559 -24.22 18.31 -10.01
N PHE A 560 -22.93 18.01 -10.13
CA PHE A 560 -21.95 18.86 -10.79
C PHE A 560 -20.79 18.01 -11.31
N ASN A 561 -19.87 18.59 -12.08
CA ASN A 561 -18.72 17.88 -12.61
C ASN A 561 -17.42 18.26 -11.88
N THR A 562 -16.59 17.27 -11.53
CA THR A 562 -15.26 17.45 -10.93
C THR A 562 -14.13 17.02 -11.87
N GLY A 563 -12.89 17.36 -11.50
CA GLY A 563 -11.69 17.13 -12.31
C GLY A 563 -11.31 18.28 -13.25
N SER A 564 -11.99 19.43 -13.12
CA SER A 564 -11.59 20.68 -13.77
C SER A 564 -10.51 21.37 -12.94
N ASP A 565 -9.53 21.93 -13.63
CA ASP A 565 -8.52 22.85 -13.12
C ASP A 565 -8.80 24.30 -13.55
N VAL A 566 -9.87 24.57 -14.33
CA VAL A 566 -10.26 25.94 -14.68
C VAL A 566 -10.92 26.59 -13.48
N TYR A 567 -10.34 27.68 -13.00
CA TYR A 567 -10.73 28.31 -11.75
C TYR A 567 -11.84 29.35 -11.93
N ASP A 568 -12.81 29.39 -11.02
CA ASP A 568 -13.83 30.44 -10.89
C ASP A 568 -13.38 31.43 -9.80
N PRO A 569 -12.83 32.61 -10.15
CA PRO A 569 -12.35 33.57 -9.18
C PRO A 569 -13.47 34.31 -8.45
N VAL A 570 -14.72 34.23 -8.95
CA VAL A 570 -15.87 34.89 -8.35
C VAL A 570 -16.41 34.02 -7.22
N LYS A 571 -16.81 32.78 -7.53
CA LYS A 571 -17.36 31.86 -6.52
C LYS A 571 -16.31 31.19 -5.64
N VAL A 572 -15.03 31.29 -6.02
CA VAL A 572 -13.87 30.68 -5.35
C VAL A 572 -14.02 29.16 -5.33
N GLY A 573 -13.75 28.56 -6.48
CA GLY A 573 -13.76 27.12 -6.72
C GLY A 573 -13.35 26.80 -8.14
N PHE A 574 -13.59 25.58 -8.60
CA PHE A 574 -13.39 25.21 -10.01
C PHE A 574 -14.69 25.32 -10.80
N ILE A 575 -14.60 25.57 -12.09
CA ILE A 575 -15.76 25.52 -12.99
C ILE A 575 -16.26 24.08 -13.05
N THR A 576 -17.52 23.86 -12.65
CA THR A 576 -18.12 22.52 -12.51
C THR A 576 -19.33 22.27 -13.43
N SER A 577 -19.69 23.25 -14.26
CA SER A 577 -20.80 23.15 -15.22
C SER A 577 -20.58 24.07 -16.43
N GLY A 578 -21.40 23.90 -17.47
CA GLY A 578 -21.34 24.71 -18.70
C GLY A 578 -20.68 23.98 -19.89
N ALA A 579 -20.52 24.69 -21.01
CA ALA A 579 -20.00 24.11 -22.26
C ALA A 579 -18.55 23.60 -22.14
N GLN A 580 -17.76 24.16 -21.22
CA GLN A 580 -16.36 23.80 -21.02
C GLN A 580 -16.15 22.55 -20.17
N VAL A 581 -17.17 22.15 -19.39
CA VAL A 581 -17.08 21.08 -18.39
C VAL A 581 -18.27 20.13 -18.50
N GLN A 582 -18.12 19.10 -19.34
CA GLN A 582 -19.16 18.11 -19.62
C GLN A 582 -18.67 16.66 -19.51
N ALA A 583 -19.56 15.78 -19.06
CA ALA A 583 -19.37 14.34 -19.13
C ALA A 583 -19.27 13.86 -20.60
N PRO A 584 -18.56 12.76 -20.91
CA PRO A 584 -17.83 11.89 -19.99
C PRO A 584 -16.40 12.36 -19.66
N THR A 585 -15.96 13.50 -20.22
CA THR A 585 -14.58 14.01 -20.03
C THR A 585 -14.30 14.40 -18.58
N TYR A 586 -15.32 14.87 -17.87
CA TYR A 586 -15.29 15.19 -16.45
C TYR A 586 -16.17 14.24 -15.65
N PHE A 587 -15.84 14.07 -14.37
CA PHE A 587 -16.53 13.14 -13.50
C PHE A 587 -17.83 13.75 -12.97
N ARG A 588 -18.95 13.07 -13.19
CA ARG A 588 -20.25 13.51 -12.71
C ARG A 588 -20.39 13.17 -11.22
N TYR A 589 -20.23 14.17 -10.36
CA TYR A 589 -20.43 14.08 -8.92
C TYR A 589 -21.94 14.10 -8.60
N ASP A 590 -22.40 13.18 -7.74
CA ASP A 590 -23.78 13.14 -7.25
C ASP A 590 -23.79 13.11 -5.72
N THR A 591 -24.38 14.14 -5.11
CA THR A 591 -24.43 14.29 -3.65
C THR A 591 -25.49 13.41 -2.99
N ARG A 592 -26.29 12.67 -3.77
CA ARG A 592 -27.29 11.72 -3.26
C ARG A 592 -26.74 10.32 -3.05
N LEU A 593 -25.48 10.07 -3.44
CA LEU A 593 -24.81 8.80 -3.18
C LEU A 593 -24.23 8.81 -1.76
N GLU A 594 -24.21 7.65 -1.12
CA GLU A 594 -23.60 7.48 0.20
C GLU A 594 -22.13 7.94 0.22
N GLY A 595 -21.72 8.62 1.27
CA GLY A 595 -20.39 9.24 1.38
C GLY A 595 -20.22 10.56 0.62
N ASN A 596 -21.18 10.94 -0.23
CA ASN A 596 -21.12 12.17 -1.02
C ASN A 596 -22.07 13.28 -0.51
N HIS A 597 -22.73 13.12 0.64
CA HIS A 597 -23.73 14.09 1.10
C HIS A 597 -23.11 15.49 1.27
N ASN A 598 -23.86 16.51 0.83
CA ASN A 598 -23.47 17.93 0.87
C ASN A 598 -24.19 18.71 1.97
N SER A 599 -24.70 18.03 2.99
CA SER A 599 -25.42 18.61 4.12
C SER A 599 -24.46 19.18 5.17
N GLY A 600 -25.02 19.85 6.20
CA GLY A 600 -24.26 20.31 7.34
C GLY A 600 -23.41 21.55 7.10
N HIS A 601 -22.65 21.91 8.13
CA HIS A 601 -21.86 23.14 8.19
C HIS A 601 -22.73 24.37 7.84
N LEU A 602 -23.72 24.65 8.70
CA LEU A 602 -24.72 25.71 8.47
C LEU A 602 -24.23 27.12 8.87
N TYR A 603 -22.99 27.24 9.34
CA TYR A 603 -22.36 28.51 9.70
C TYR A 603 -22.26 29.44 8.49
N GLY A 604 -22.62 30.72 8.66
CA GLY A 604 -22.61 31.73 7.59
C GLY A 604 -23.79 31.65 6.60
N THR A 605 -24.65 30.62 6.67
CA THR A 605 -25.77 30.47 5.72
C THR A 605 -26.84 31.55 5.84
N GLN A 606 -26.98 32.13 7.05
CA GLN A 606 -27.93 33.19 7.39
C GLN A 606 -27.47 34.60 7.00
N LEU A 607 -26.20 34.75 6.57
CA LEU A 607 -25.69 36.03 6.10
C LEU A 607 -26.45 36.48 4.83
N THR A 608 -26.58 37.78 4.64
CA THR A 608 -27.06 38.34 3.37
C THR A 608 -26.08 38.03 2.25
N ASP A 609 -26.54 38.07 1.00
CA ASP A 609 -25.67 37.81 -0.16
C ASP A 609 -24.51 38.82 -0.23
N ALA A 610 -24.73 40.08 0.15
CA ALA A 610 -23.69 41.11 0.19
C ALA A 610 -22.61 40.77 1.23
N GLU A 611 -23.01 40.33 2.42
CA GLU A 611 -22.10 39.88 3.49
C GLU A 611 -21.32 38.62 3.08
N LYS A 612 -21.98 37.66 2.40
CA LYS A 612 -21.32 36.47 1.85
C LYS A 612 -20.24 36.84 0.84
N TRP A 613 -20.52 37.77 -0.08
CA TRP A 613 -19.51 38.22 -1.04
C TRP A 613 -18.36 38.97 -0.37
N ALA A 614 -18.61 39.81 0.63
CA ALA A 614 -17.55 40.45 1.40
C ALA A 614 -16.69 39.42 2.15
N LEU A 615 -17.32 38.44 2.81
CA LEU A 615 -16.65 37.33 3.49
C LEU A 615 -15.77 36.52 2.52
N ILE A 616 -16.31 36.12 1.37
CA ILE A 616 -15.55 35.40 0.34
C ILE A 616 -14.36 36.24 -0.14
N GLU A 617 -14.53 37.54 -0.34
CA GLU A 617 -13.43 38.41 -0.75
C GLU A 617 -12.30 38.45 0.29
N PHE A 618 -12.65 38.51 1.58
CA PHE A 618 -11.67 38.38 2.66
C PHE A 618 -11.01 36.99 2.68
N MET A 619 -11.78 35.92 2.50
CA MET A 619 -11.27 34.53 2.50
C MET A 619 -10.24 34.28 1.39
N LYS A 620 -10.30 35.02 0.27
CA LYS A 620 -9.24 34.97 -0.77
C LYS A 620 -7.87 35.40 -0.26
N THR A 621 -7.79 36.11 0.86
CA THR A 621 -6.53 36.60 1.45
C THR A 621 -5.86 35.60 2.42
N LEU A 622 -6.56 34.50 2.75
CA LEU A 622 -6.14 33.51 3.76
C LEU A 622 -5.14 32.48 3.25
#